data_AF-A0A2E2RGD9-F1
#
_entry.id   AF-A0A2E2RGD9-F1
#
_cell.length_a   1.000
_cell.length_b   1.000
_cell.length_c   1.000
_cell.angle_alpha   90.00
_cell.angle_beta   90.00
_cell.angle_gamma   90.00
#
_symmetry.space_group_name_H-M   'P 1'
#
loop_
_entity.id
_entity.type
_entity.pdbx_description
1 polymer ?
#
loop_
_entity_poly.entity_id
_entity_poly.type
_entity_poly.pdbx_seq_one_letter_code
_entity_poly.pdbx_strand_id
1 'polypeptide(L)'
;QYLRMTSIVNPHATISLIVRGRDGEIIEQGEWIRTSERLPRVVEEIKPHPHGIQLGTLQRMLRESEQRKMTSFLRHNFSGVSVRAAKEVLSTSDIEDDRMPKRINSEDAKKLIISFQKVKLLPPPTDCLSPIDDLLIKKGLSKAIDSRFASTVTRLPTASQC
;
A
#
# COMPACT_ATOMS: atom_id res chain seq x y z
N GLN A 1 15.79 18.34 -13.67
CA GLN A 1 14.68 17.58 -14.29
C GLN A 1 13.75 16.91 -13.27
N TYR A 2 14.26 16.22 -12.25
CA TYR A 2 13.46 15.57 -11.20
C TYR A 2 12.43 16.50 -10.55
N LEU A 3 12.84 17.66 -10.02
CA LEU A 3 11.94 18.61 -9.34
C LEU A 3 10.82 19.14 -10.24
N ARG A 4 11.08 19.32 -11.54
CA ARG A 4 10.06 19.70 -12.52
C ARG A 4 9.03 18.59 -12.70
N MET A 5 9.43 17.33 -12.72
CA MET A 5 8.48 16.20 -12.78
C MET A 5 7.71 16.05 -11.46
N THR A 6 8.38 16.24 -10.32
CA THR A 6 7.77 16.20 -8.99
C THR A 6 6.71 17.28 -8.80
N SER A 7 6.91 18.50 -9.32
CA SER A 7 5.91 19.57 -9.23
C SER A 7 4.69 19.35 -10.12
N ILE A 8 4.82 18.58 -11.21
CA ILE A 8 3.69 18.18 -12.07
C ILE A 8 2.77 17.21 -11.34
N VAL A 9 3.34 16.19 -10.69
CA VAL A 9 2.56 15.16 -9.98
C VAL A 9 2.09 15.61 -8.59
N ASN A 10 2.71 16.65 -8.02
CA ASN A 10 2.31 17.27 -6.76
C ASN A 10 1.88 18.73 -6.96
N PRO A 11 0.74 18.99 -7.62
CA PRO A 11 0.29 20.36 -7.90
C PRO A 11 -0.13 21.14 -6.65
N HIS A 12 -0.17 20.48 -5.49
CA HIS A 12 -0.46 21.10 -4.19
C HIS A 12 0.79 21.64 -3.48
N ALA A 13 1.99 21.31 -3.97
CA ALA A 13 3.26 21.71 -3.36
C ALA A 13 3.92 22.86 -4.13
N THR A 14 4.54 23.78 -3.38
CA THR A 14 5.49 24.75 -3.92
C THR A 14 6.90 24.23 -3.64
N ILE A 15 7.74 24.18 -4.68
CA ILE A 15 9.12 23.70 -4.58
C ILE A 15 10.03 24.86 -5.00
N SER A 16 10.94 25.27 -4.12
CA SER A 16 12.03 26.21 -4.45
C SER A 16 13.37 25.48 -4.33
N LEU A 17 14.24 25.69 -5.32
CA LEU A 17 15.60 25.18 -5.37
C LEU A 17 16.54 26.38 -5.53
N ILE A 18 17.57 26.43 -4.68
CA ILE A 18 18.71 27.32 -4.83
C ILE A 18 19.96 26.46 -4.63
N VAL A 19 20.74 26.31 -5.70
CA VAL A 19 22.03 25.62 -5.67
C VAL A 19 23.10 26.67 -5.52
N ARG A 20 23.92 26.55 -4.46
CA ARG A 20 25.06 27.43 -4.23
C ARG A 20 26.37 26.72 -4.50
N GLY A 21 27.32 27.43 -5.11
CA GLY A 21 28.69 27.00 -5.29
C GLY A 21 29.49 27.02 -4.00
N ARG A 22 30.74 26.55 -4.09
CA ARG A 22 31.68 26.54 -2.96
C ARG A 22 31.96 27.95 -2.43
N ASP A 23 31.84 28.95 -3.31
CA ASP A 23 32.12 30.35 -2.99
C ASP A 23 30.83 31.14 -2.62
N GLY A 24 29.70 30.43 -2.47
CA GLY A 24 28.41 31.00 -2.06
C GLY A 24 27.56 31.58 -3.20
N GLU A 25 28.11 31.65 -4.40
CA GLU A 25 27.42 32.07 -5.63
C GLU A 25 26.26 31.13 -5.99
N ILE A 26 25.18 31.67 -6.57
CA ILE A 26 24.03 30.85 -7.01
C ILE A 26 24.36 30.27 -8.39
N ILE A 27 24.48 28.94 -8.46
CA ILE A 27 24.79 28.20 -9.69
C ILE A 27 23.51 27.85 -10.46
N GLU A 28 22.43 27.52 -9.74
CA GLU A 28 21.14 27.17 -10.33
C GLU A 28 20.03 27.58 -9.37
N GLN A 29 18.92 28.08 -9.93
CA GLN A 29 17.73 28.38 -9.16
C GLN A 29 16.49 27.93 -9.92
N GLY A 30 15.47 27.50 -9.18
CA GLY A 30 14.19 27.11 -9.74
C GLY A 30 13.08 27.31 -8.74
N GLU A 31 11.95 27.80 -9.21
CA GLU A 31 10.74 27.93 -8.41
C GLU A 31 9.57 27.31 -9.18
N TRP A 32 8.90 26.37 -8.52
CA TRP A 32 7.70 25.71 -9.02
C TRP A 32 6.59 25.95 -8.01
N ILE A 33 5.82 27.01 -8.24
CA ILE A 33 4.70 27.38 -7.38
C ILE A 33 3.60 26.32 -7.52
N ARG A 34 2.91 26.01 -6.43
CA ARG A 34 1.70 25.19 -6.45
C ARG A 34 0.63 25.72 -7.42
N THR A 35 -0.25 24.84 -7.86
CA THR A 35 -1.36 25.12 -8.79
C THR A 35 -2.72 24.74 -8.18
N SER A 36 -2.70 24.14 -6.99
CA SER A 36 -3.89 23.72 -6.24
C SER A 36 -3.64 23.92 -4.75
N GLU A 37 -4.67 24.31 -4.00
CA GLU A 37 -4.68 24.28 -2.53
C GLU A 37 -5.26 22.96 -1.99
N ARG A 38 -5.88 22.16 -2.86
CA ARG A 38 -6.50 20.90 -2.48
C ARG A 38 -5.43 19.85 -2.19
N LEU A 39 -5.32 19.48 -0.92
CA LEU A 39 -4.43 18.41 -0.46
C LEU A 39 -4.97 17.03 -0.87
N PRO A 40 -4.08 16.05 -1.14
CA PRO A 40 -4.48 14.66 -1.26
C PRO A 40 -5.15 14.16 0.01
N ARG A 41 -6.02 13.17 -0.15
CA ARG A 41 -6.56 12.39 0.96
C ARG A 41 -5.40 11.76 1.74
N VAL A 42 -5.51 11.76 3.06
CA VAL A 42 -4.62 10.98 3.93
C VAL A 42 -4.92 9.49 3.73
N VAL A 43 -3.87 8.69 3.54
CA VAL A 43 -3.99 7.23 3.47
C VAL A 43 -4.10 6.64 4.86
N GLU A 44 -4.93 5.62 5.03
CA GLU A 44 -4.99 4.85 6.27
C GLU A 44 -4.10 3.61 6.14
N GLU A 45 -3.38 3.28 7.21
CA GLU A 45 -2.59 2.07 7.25
C GLU A 45 -3.53 0.85 7.28
N ILE A 46 -3.28 -0.12 6.39
CA ILE A 46 -4.07 -1.34 6.30
C ILE A 46 -3.26 -2.54 6.76
N LYS A 47 -3.95 -3.51 7.34
CA LYS A 47 -3.36 -4.81 7.65
C LYS A 47 -2.99 -5.55 6.36
N PRO A 48 -1.92 -6.35 6.38
CA PRO A 48 -1.53 -7.12 5.22
C PRO A 48 -2.65 -8.08 4.79
N HIS A 49 -2.77 -8.30 3.49
CA HIS A 49 -3.75 -9.24 2.94
C HIS A 49 -3.14 -10.65 2.84
N PRO A 50 -3.87 -11.74 3.17
CA PRO A 50 -3.30 -13.09 3.21
C PRO A 50 -2.74 -13.60 1.88
N HIS A 51 -3.35 -13.25 0.74
CA HIS A 51 -2.79 -13.61 -0.58
C HIS A 51 -1.39 -13.03 -0.81
N GLY A 52 -1.09 -11.90 -0.17
CA GLY A 52 0.16 -11.15 -0.31
C GLY A 52 1.32 -11.68 0.53
N ILE A 53 1.06 -12.63 1.42
CA ILE A 53 2.00 -13.00 2.49
C ILE A 53 2.94 -14.13 2.05
N GLN A 54 4.23 -13.92 2.32
CA GLN A 54 5.28 -14.93 2.14
C GLN A 54 5.51 -15.73 3.43
N LEU A 55 6.12 -16.92 3.29
CA LEU A 55 6.40 -17.84 4.41
C LEU A 55 7.23 -17.20 5.52
N GLY A 56 8.31 -16.49 5.17
CA GLY A 56 9.14 -15.80 6.17
C GLY A 56 8.36 -14.76 6.98
N THR A 57 7.53 -13.97 6.30
CA THR A 57 6.66 -12.97 6.94
C THR A 57 5.64 -13.62 7.86
N LEU A 58 4.96 -14.68 7.40
CA LEU A 58 3.99 -15.42 8.21
C LEU A 58 4.64 -16.02 9.47
N GLN A 59 5.81 -16.65 9.32
CA GLN A 59 6.55 -17.23 10.45
C GLN A 59 6.95 -16.18 11.48
N ARG A 60 7.37 -14.99 11.03
CA ARG A 60 7.66 -13.86 11.92
C ARG A 60 6.39 -13.42 12.67
N MET A 61 5.30 -13.22 11.95
CA MET A 61 4.01 -12.83 12.55
C MET A 61 3.50 -13.87 13.57
N LEU A 62 3.64 -15.17 13.29
CA LEU A 62 3.25 -16.24 14.21
C LEU A 62 4.07 -16.21 15.50
N ARG A 63 5.38 -15.91 15.41
CA ARG A 63 6.29 -15.82 16.57
C ARG A 63 6.01 -14.59 17.44
N GLU A 64 5.75 -13.45 16.79
CA GLU A 64 5.49 -12.16 17.43
C GLU A 64 4.03 -12.00 17.90
N SER A 65 3.12 -12.87 17.45
CA SER A 65 1.70 -12.81 17.77
C SER A 65 1.42 -12.83 19.28
N GLU A 66 0.65 -11.85 19.75
CA GLU A 66 0.12 -11.80 21.11
C GLU A 66 -1.17 -12.64 21.29
N GLN A 67 -1.76 -13.12 20.19
CA GLN A 67 -3.01 -13.86 20.21
C GLN A 67 -2.83 -15.28 20.76
N ARG A 68 -3.81 -15.76 21.53
CA ARG A 68 -3.81 -17.11 22.12
C ARG A 68 -4.38 -18.19 21.20
N LYS A 69 -5.21 -17.80 20.23
CA LYS A 69 -5.92 -18.71 19.31
C LYS A 69 -5.62 -18.34 17.85
N MET A 70 -5.53 -19.34 16.98
CA MET A 70 -5.31 -19.15 15.54
C MET A 70 -6.45 -18.37 14.87
N THR A 71 -7.70 -18.63 15.25
CA THR A 71 -8.85 -17.86 14.74
C THR A 71 -8.72 -16.37 15.01
N SER A 72 -8.29 -16.02 16.24
CA SER A 72 -8.02 -14.63 16.61
C SER A 72 -6.82 -14.05 15.87
N PHE A 73 -5.74 -14.83 15.72
CA PHE A 73 -4.57 -14.40 14.95
C PHE A 73 -4.94 -14.01 13.52
N LEU A 74 -5.67 -14.88 12.82
CA LEU A 74 -6.06 -14.65 11.43
C LEU A 74 -6.97 -13.42 11.27
N ARG A 75 -7.93 -13.24 12.19
CA ARG A 75 -8.85 -12.10 12.16
C ARG A 75 -8.17 -10.76 12.46
N HIS A 76 -7.24 -10.73 13.41
CA HIS A 76 -6.67 -9.46 13.89
C HIS A 76 -5.45 -9.01 13.12
N ASN A 77 -4.71 -9.90 12.46
CA ASN A 77 -3.47 -9.55 11.77
C ASN A 77 -3.61 -9.38 10.26
N PHE A 78 -4.73 -9.81 9.66
CA PHE A 78 -4.92 -9.73 8.22
C PHE A 78 -6.17 -8.92 7.86
N SER A 79 -6.10 -8.24 6.70
CA SER A 79 -7.27 -7.60 6.10
C SER A 79 -8.10 -8.62 5.31
N GLY A 80 -9.42 -8.41 5.25
CA GLY A 80 -10.32 -9.26 4.46
C GLY A 80 -10.61 -10.65 5.04
N VAL A 81 -10.18 -10.93 6.29
CA VAL A 81 -10.42 -12.23 6.96
C VAL A 81 -11.59 -12.12 7.94
N SER A 82 -12.74 -12.70 7.56
CA SER A 82 -13.87 -12.88 8.47
C SER A 82 -13.66 -14.08 9.41
N VAL A 83 -14.45 -14.20 10.48
CA VAL A 83 -14.41 -15.37 11.38
C VAL A 83 -14.69 -16.66 10.61
N ARG A 84 -15.64 -16.62 9.66
CA ARG A 84 -15.98 -17.75 8.80
C ARG A 84 -14.78 -18.14 7.92
N ALA A 85 -14.17 -17.16 7.25
CA ALA A 85 -13.01 -17.39 6.40
C ALA A 85 -11.80 -17.91 7.21
N ALA A 86 -11.58 -17.40 8.43
CA ALA A 86 -10.52 -17.90 9.31
C ALA A 86 -10.69 -19.39 9.62
N LYS A 87 -11.91 -19.83 9.97
CA LYS A 87 -12.22 -21.24 10.22
C LYS A 87 -12.09 -22.11 8.96
N GLU A 88 -12.49 -21.57 7.82
CA GLU A 88 -12.35 -22.25 6.52
C GLU A 88 -10.88 -22.45 6.13
N VAL A 89 -10.03 -21.43 6.36
CA VAL A 89 -8.58 -21.55 6.18
C VAL A 89 -8.00 -22.61 7.12
N LEU A 90 -8.37 -22.57 8.40
CA LEU A 90 -7.83 -23.49 9.42
C LEU A 90 -8.21 -24.94 9.14
N SER A 91 -9.48 -25.20 8.81
CA SER A 91 -9.96 -26.53 8.39
C SER A 91 -9.29 -27.03 7.12
N THR A 92 -9.05 -26.17 6.13
CA THR A 92 -8.31 -26.54 4.90
C THR A 92 -6.84 -26.86 5.18
N SER A 93 -6.26 -26.22 6.19
CA SER A 93 -4.87 -26.42 6.59
C SER A 93 -4.65 -27.55 7.62
N ASP A 94 -5.72 -28.19 8.10
CA ASP A 94 -5.69 -29.20 9.16
C ASP A 94 -5.07 -28.67 10.47
N ILE A 95 -5.51 -27.48 10.89
CA ILE A 95 -5.05 -26.79 12.10
C ILE A 95 -6.25 -26.49 13.00
N GLU A 96 -6.13 -26.85 14.28
CA GLU A 96 -7.16 -26.56 15.29
C GLU A 96 -7.36 -25.05 15.53
N ASP A 97 -8.62 -24.65 15.70
CA ASP A 97 -9.03 -23.26 15.89
C ASP A 97 -8.39 -22.58 17.11
N ASP A 98 -8.21 -23.35 18.18
CA ASP A 98 -7.69 -22.91 19.47
C ASP A 98 -6.17 -23.06 19.61
N ARG A 99 -5.50 -23.60 18.59
CA ARG A 99 -4.04 -23.78 18.60
C ARG A 99 -3.36 -22.42 18.78
N MET A 100 -2.29 -22.42 19.55
CA MET A 100 -1.53 -21.19 19.81
C MET A 100 -0.67 -20.82 18.59
N PRO A 101 -0.74 -19.59 18.06
CA PRO A 101 0.05 -19.14 16.91
C PRO A 101 1.55 -19.40 17.03
N LYS A 102 2.11 -19.18 18.22
CA LYS A 102 3.54 -19.43 18.51
C LYS A 102 3.97 -20.90 18.42
N ARG A 103 3.02 -21.85 18.41
CA ARG A 103 3.27 -23.31 18.32
C ARG A 103 3.07 -23.87 16.91
N ILE A 104 2.85 -23.02 15.91
CA ILE A 104 2.77 -23.44 14.51
C ILE A 104 4.20 -23.68 14.00
N ASN A 105 4.43 -24.88 13.47
CA ASN A 105 5.71 -25.25 12.87
C ASN A 105 5.81 -24.73 11.42
N SER A 106 7.00 -24.87 10.82
CA SER A 106 7.23 -24.39 9.44
C SER A 106 6.39 -25.11 8.39
N GLU A 107 6.04 -26.38 8.59
CA GLU A 107 5.23 -27.16 7.64
C GLU A 107 3.76 -26.74 7.68
N ASP A 108 3.20 -26.55 8.88
CA ASP A 108 1.85 -26.04 9.11
C ASP A 108 1.72 -24.61 8.56
N ALA A 109 2.77 -23.78 8.68
CA ALA A 109 2.81 -22.45 8.08
C ALA A 109 2.76 -22.49 6.53
N LYS A 110 3.41 -23.48 5.89
CA LYS A 110 3.28 -23.69 4.43
C LYS A 110 1.86 -24.09 4.06
N LYS A 111 1.23 -25.01 4.81
CA LYS A 111 -0.17 -25.41 4.61
C LYS A 111 -1.13 -24.23 4.71
N LEU A 112 -0.90 -23.31 5.66
CA LEU A 112 -1.68 -22.07 5.78
C LEU A 112 -1.60 -21.19 4.54
N ILE A 113 -0.41 -21.01 3.96
CA ILE A 113 -0.23 -20.19 2.75
C ILE A 113 -0.97 -20.80 1.56
N ILE A 114 -0.85 -22.12 1.39
CA ILE A 114 -1.59 -22.84 0.34
C ILE A 114 -3.10 -22.68 0.57
N SER A 115 -3.55 -22.68 1.82
CA SER A 115 -4.96 -22.51 2.17
C SER A 115 -5.47 -21.10 1.91
N PHE A 116 -4.64 -20.06 2.13
CA PHE A 116 -4.99 -18.68 1.78
C PHE A 116 -5.29 -18.50 0.30
N GLN A 117 -4.62 -19.24 -0.59
CA GLN A 117 -4.89 -19.18 -2.03
C GLN A 117 -6.16 -19.92 -2.44
N LYS A 118 -6.61 -20.90 -1.65
CA LYS A 118 -7.79 -21.72 -1.94
C LYS A 118 -9.08 -21.10 -1.42
N VAL A 119 -9.03 -20.45 -0.26
CA VAL A 119 -10.21 -19.88 0.40
C VAL A 119 -10.55 -18.52 -0.19
N LYS A 120 -11.85 -18.26 -0.39
CA LYS A 120 -12.33 -16.97 -0.87
C LYS A 120 -12.26 -15.93 0.25
N LEU A 121 -11.28 -15.04 0.16
CA LEU A 121 -11.09 -13.89 1.05
C LEU A 121 -11.70 -12.62 0.46
N LEU A 122 -12.08 -11.68 1.32
CA LEU A 122 -12.55 -10.37 0.88
C LEU A 122 -11.37 -9.56 0.34
N PRO A 123 -11.56 -8.75 -0.71
CA PRO A 123 -10.50 -7.92 -1.24
C PRO A 123 -9.98 -6.93 -0.18
N PRO A 124 -8.70 -6.55 -0.23
CA PRO A 124 -8.16 -5.54 0.67
C PRO A 124 -8.87 -4.20 0.46
N PRO A 125 -9.05 -3.40 1.53
CA PRO A 125 -9.60 -2.06 1.40
C PRO A 125 -8.66 -1.21 0.52
N THR A 126 -9.25 -0.38 -0.35
CA THR A 126 -8.51 0.51 -1.25
C THR A 126 -8.05 1.79 -0.58
N ASP A 127 -8.33 1.92 0.72
CA ASP A 127 -8.16 3.13 1.50
C ASP A 127 -6.70 3.48 1.85
N CYS A 128 -5.81 2.53 1.63
CA CYS A 128 -4.36 2.73 1.70
C CYS A 128 -3.78 3.43 0.46
N LEU A 129 -4.58 3.65 -0.59
CA LEU A 129 -4.17 4.33 -1.79
C LEU A 129 -4.75 5.74 -1.82
N SER A 130 -3.92 6.70 -2.21
CA SER A 130 -4.34 8.08 -2.51
C SER A 130 -3.90 8.40 -3.93
N PRO A 131 -4.65 7.92 -4.95
CA PRO A 131 -4.33 8.23 -6.33
C PRO A 131 -4.41 9.74 -6.55
N ILE A 132 -3.59 10.26 -7.44
CA ILE A 132 -3.66 11.66 -7.82
C ILE A 132 -4.92 11.84 -8.65
N ASP A 133 -5.82 12.71 -8.20
CA ASP A 133 -7.06 13.01 -8.94
C ASP A 133 -6.76 13.45 -10.38
N ASP A 134 -7.56 12.96 -11.32
CA ASP A 134 -7.44 13.27 -12.75
C ASP A 134 -7.38 14.78 -13.04
N LEU A 135 -8.15 15.56 -12.27
CA LEU A 135 -8.15 17.04 -12.34
C LEU A 135 -6.82 17.66 -11.90
N LEU A 136 -6.18 17.08 -10.88
CA LEU A 136 -4.89 17.55 -10.36
C LEU A 136 -3.77 17.26 -11.35
N ILE A 137 -3.76 16.06 -11.95
CA ILE A 137 -2.80 15.70 -13.01
C ILE A 137 -2.95 16.64 -14.21
N LYS A 138 -4.19 16.89 -14.66
CA LYS A 138 -4.45 17.79 -15.79
C LYS A 138 -3.93 19.21 -15.53
N LYS A 139 -4.15 19.75 -14.32
CA LYS A 139 -3.63 21.07 -13.91
C LYS A 139 -2.09 21.11 -13.89
N GLY A 140 -1.45 20.08 -13.33
CA GLY A 140 0.01 19.98 -13.30
C GLY A 140 0.62 19.92 -14.70
N LEU A 141 0.06 19.10 -15.59
CA LEU A 141 0.51 18.97 -16.98
C LEU A 141 0.34 20.27 -17.77
N SER A 142 -0.83 20.92 -17.65
CA SER A 142 -1.12 22.16 -18.38
C SER A 142 -0.20 23.33 -17.99
N LYS A 143 0.32 23.33 -16.74
CA LYS A 143 1.26 24.35 -16.28
C LYS A 143 2.69 24.08 -16.76
N ALA A 144 3.09 22.82 -16.78
CA ALA A 144 4.49 22.46 -17.06
C ALA A 144 4.79 22.25 -18.54
N ILE A 145 3.77 21.98 -19.37
CA ILE A 145 3.89 21.69 -20.79
C ILE A 145 2.82 22.51 -21.54
N ASP A 146 3.23 23.27 -22.54
CA ASP A 146 2.31 23.98 -23.43
C ASP A 146 1.68 22.97 -24.41
N SER A 147 0.56 22.38 -23.98
CA SER A 147 -0.17 21.37 -24.74
C SER A 147 -1.55 21.88 -25.13
N ARG A 148 -1.94 21.70 -26.39
CA ARG A 148 -3.30 21.98 -26.89
C ARG A 148 -4.35 20.98 -26.38
N PHE A 149 -3.94 19.81 -25.87
CA PHE A 149 -4.86 18.78 -25.38
C PHE A 149 -4.22 17.87 -24.31
N ALA A 150 -4.93 17.63 -23.21
CA ALA A 150 -4.53 16.68 -22.17
C ALA A 150 -5.76 15.91 -21.64
N SER A 151 -5.63 14.58 -21.56
CA SER A 151 -6.62 13.65 -21.01
C SER A 151 -5.97 12.75 -19.97
N THR A 152 -6.68 12.50 -18.87
CA THR A 152 -6.21 11.72 -17.71
C THR A 152 -7.27 10.67 -17.35
N VAL A 153 -6.83 9.49 -16.89
CA VAL A 153 -7.71 8.39 -16.50
C VAL A 153 -7.13 7.71 -15.26
N THR A 154 -7.88 7.72 -14.17
CA THR A 154 -7.58 6.91 -12.98
C THR A 154 -8.30 5.57 -13.07
N ARG A 155 -7.54 4.46 -13.14
CA ARG A 155 -8.08 3.09 -13.16
C ARG A 155 -8.46 2.61 -11.75
N LEU A 156 -9.37 1.64 -11.67
CA LEU A 156 -9.68 0.97 -10.41
C LEU A 156 -8.46 0.17 -9.91
N PRO A 157 -8.16 0.23 -8.61
CA PRO A 157 -7.01 -0.47 -8.04
C PRO A 157 -7.17 -1.98 -8.15
N THR A 158 -6.07 -2.66 -8.50
CA THR A 158 -6.00 -4.12 -8.58
C THR A 158 -4.82 -4.59 -7.71
N ALA A 159 -5.00 -5.68 -6.97
CA ALA A 159 -3.94 -6.27 -6.16
C ALA A 159 -3.18 -7.32 -7.00
N SER A 160 -1.89 -7.09 -7.25
CA SER A 160 -1.00 -8.04 -7.90
C SER A 160 0.22 -8.29 -7.00
N GLN A 161 0.57 -9.55 -6.77
CA GLN A 161 1.90 -9.90 -6.28
C GLN A 161 2.84 -9.95 -7.50
N CYS A 162 3.92 -9.17 -7.43
CA CYS A 162 5.09 -9.39 -8.29
C CYS A 162 5.91 -10.57 -7.76
#